data_AF-A0A498EV18-F1
#
_entry.id   AF-A0A498EV18-F1
#
_cell.length_a   1.000
_cell.length_b   1.000
_cell.length_c   1.000
_cell.angle_alpha   90.00
_cell.angle_beta   90.00
_cell.angle_gamma   90.00
#
_symmetry.space_group_name_H-M   'P 1'
#
loop_
_entity.id
_entity.type
_entity.pdbx_description
1 polymer ?
#
loop_
_entity_poly.entity_id
_entity_poly.type
_entity_poly.pdbx_seq_one_letter_code
_entity_poly.pdbx_strand_id
1 'polypeptide(L)'
;MDPTTSGRFRVHDRRRRPDIADESDGSDPGAADAEEFVLVELADEPVDPTAPDAEDRYDPLYATAEGYEGDLGEAVDALRPGFVVDATLAWTDGSARFRDVEVVRETRFRFADDVEGMFEAAVETWRQIRAEGEPVGSITTRSNDGDPNGALYLFADAPGSDTFDEVRTGRLPIEPLVARVNESRDDDGPREVFVLRPAAHEFVAVYVVFDRDGVLAQTVRDTYDLGAGLAAGLDASYPGGDDGDSLVSDAADDAPGESNGSDDDPLDDDDDFDALDRL
;
A
#
# COMPACT_ATOMS: atom_id res chain seq x y z
N MET A 1 -28.01 1.70 -27.78
CA MET A 1 -26.84 2.41 -27.26
C MET A 1 -26.84 2.16 -25.78
N ASP A 2 -25.78 1.54 -25.29
CA ASP A 2 -25.59 1.30 -23.87
C ASP A 2 -25.32 2.64 -23.16
N PRO A 3 -25.89 2.88 -21.98
CA PRO A 3 -25.58 4.07 -21.21
C PRO A 3 -24.10 4.06 -20.83
N THR A 4 -23.46 5.23 -20.89
CA THR A 4 -22.04 5.40 -20.55
C THR A 4 -21.85 6.50 -19.52
N THR A 5 -20.93 6.30 -18.59
CA THR A 5 -20.47 7.30 -17.63
C THR A 5 -18.97 7.49 -17.82
N SER A 6 -18.53 8.74 -17.94
CA SER A 6 -17.11 9.09 -18.01
C SER A 6 -16.76 9.99 -16.85
N GLY A 7 -15.58 9.78 -16.26
CA GLY A 7 -15.13 10.56 -15.12
C GLY A 7 -13.78 10.08 -14.62
N ARG A 8 -13.34 10.72 -13.53
CA ARG A 8 -12.16 10.31 -12.79
C ARG A 8 -12.57 9.39 -11.65
N PHE A 9 -11.94 8.24 -11.56
CA PHE A 9 -12.27 7.23 -10.55
C PHE A 9 -11.03 6.83 -9.78
N ARG A 10 -11.20 6.50 -8.50
CA ARG A 10 -10.21 5.77 -7.72
C ARG A 10 -10.60 4.31 -7.62
N VAL A 11 -9.66 3.42 -7.89
CA VAL A 11 -9.79 1.99 -7.63
C VAL A 11 -9.58 1.75 -6.14
N HIS A 12 -10.62 1.34 -5.40
CA HIS A 12 -10.51 1.02 -3.98
C HIS A 12 -10.00 -0.40 -3.74
N ASP A 13 -10.57 -1.36 -4.46
CA ASP A 13 -10.24 -2.77 -4.34
C ASP A 13 -10.50 -3.52 -5.65
N ARG A 14 -9.84 -4.67 -5.81
CA ARG A 14 -10.16 -5.69 -6.80
C ARG A 14 -10.58 -6.92 -6.02
N ARG A 15 -11.85 -7.28 -6.09
CA ARG A 15 -12.43 -8.35 -5.28
C ARG A 15 -13.16 -9.35 -6.16
N ARG A 16 -13.41 -10.53 -5.60
CA ARG A 16 -14.40 -11.45 -6.18
C ARG A 16 -15.78 -10.86 -5.99
N ARG A 17 -16.60 -10.96 -7.03
CA ARG A 17 -18.00 -10.60 -6.94
C ARG A 17 -18.66 -11.46 -5.87
N PRO A 18 -19.38 -10.88 -4.89
CA PRO A 18 -20.09 -11.67 -3.91
C PRO A 18 -21.16 -12.52 -4.63
N ASP A 19 -21.38 -13.74 -4.15
CA ASP A 19 -22.50 -14.58 -4.56
C ASP A 19 -23.81 -13.91 -4.15
N ILE A 20 -24.36 -13.08 -5.03
CA ILE A 20 -25.72 -12.59 -4.88
C ILE A 20 -26.59 -13.78 -5.27
N ALA A 21 -27.14 -14.46 -4.26
CA ALA A 21 -28.21 -15.42 -4.47
C ALA A 21 -29.46 -14.64 -4.91
N ASP A 22 -29.47 -14.20 -6.16
CA ASP A 22 -30.64 -13.66 -6.80
C ASP A 22 -31.65 -14.81 -6.86
N GLU A 23 -32.82 -14.66 -6.23
CA GLU A 23 -33.92 -15.63 -6.28
C GLU A 23 -34.52 -15.75 -7.71
N SER A 24 -33.86 -15.15 -8.69
CA SER A 24 -34.13 -15.21 -10.12
C SER A 24 -33.32 -16.36 -10.75
N ASP A 25 -33.99 -17.50 -10.88
CA ASP A 25 -33.59 -18.73 -11.60
C ASP A 25 -32.67 -18.46 -12.81
N GLY A 26 -31.35 -18.64 -12.62
CA GLY A 26 -30.37 -18.48 -13.71
C GLY A 26 -28.95 -18.04 -13.35
N SER A 27 -28.43 -18.33 -12.14
CA SER A 27 -27.01 -18.06 -11.84
C SER A 27 -26.11 -18.79 -12.83
N ASP A 28 -25.40 -18.03 -13.67
CA ASP A 28 -24.29 -18.55 -14.47
C ASP A 28 -23.22 -19.03 -13.49
N PRO A 29 -22.87 -20.33 -13.45
CA PRO A 29 -21.90 -20.87 -12.50
C PRO A 29 -20.49 -20.26 -12.65
N GLY A 30 -20.21 -19.49 -13.71
CA GLY A 30 -18.99 -18.71 -13.86
C GLY A 30 -19.02 -17.31 -13.23
N ALA A 31 -20.17 -16.82 -12.75
CA ALA A 31 -20.29 -15.46 -12.20
C ALA A 31 -19.79 -15.33 -10.74
N ALA A 32 -19.70 -16.45 -10.00
CA ALA A 32 -19.25 -16.50 -8.61
C ALA A 32 -17.74 -16.26 -8.44
N ASP A 33 -16.95 -16.64 -9.45
CA ASP A 33 -15.50 -16.44 -9.46
C ASP A 33 -15.08 -15.16 -10.20
N ALA A 34 -16.03 -14.43 -10.79
CA ALA A 34 -15.75 -13.23 -11.56
C ALA A 34 -15.22 -12.10 -10.67
N GLU A 35 -14.16 -11.45 -11.11
CA GLU A 35 -13.59 -10.32 -10.37
C GLU A 35 -14.26 -8.99 -10.77
N GLU A 36 -14.39 -8.10 -9.80
CA GLU A 36 -14.87 -6.72 -9.98
C GLU A 36 -13.96 -5.72 -9.27
N PHE A 37 -13.86 -4.54 -9.87
CA PHE A 37 -13.27 -3.37 -9.24
C PHE A 37 -14.32 -2.59 -8.47
N VAL A 38 -13.94 -2.15 -7.28
CA VAL A 38 -14.65 -1.12 -6.53
C VAL A 38 -14.09 0.23 -6.96
N LEU A 39 -14.91 1.09 -7.55
CA LEU A 39 -14.54 2.39 -8.07
C LEU A 39 -15.28 3.49 -7.31
N VAL A 40 -14.56 4.51 -6.85
CA VAL A 40 -15.16 5.71 -6.26
C VAL A 40 -14.89 6.89 -7.18
N GLU A 41 -15.93 7.60 -7.60
CA GLU A 41 -15.78 8.77 -8.46
C GLU A 41 -15.15 9.93 -7.69
N LEU A 42 -14.14 10.57 -8.27
CA LEU A 42 -13.51 11.76 -7.72
C LEU A 42 -14.15 13.00 -8.33
N ALA A 43 -14.71 13.85 -7.49
CA ALA A 43 -15.14 15.18 -7.90
C ALA A 43 -13.92 16.06 -8.25
N ASP A 44 -14.09 16.93 -9.25
CA ASP A 44 -13.10 17.95 -9.61
C ASP A 44 -12.95 19.03 -8.53
N GLU A 45 -14.00 19.25 -7.73
CA GLU A 45 -14.02 20.19 -6.62
C GLU A 45 -14.14 19.45 -5.28
N PRO A 46 -13.56 20.01 -4.18
CA PRO A 46 -13.75 19.46 -2.85
C PRO A 46 -15.24 19.34 -2.50
N VAL A 47 -15.64 18.18 -1.99
CA VAL A 47 -17.02 17.94 -1.55
C VAL A 47 -17.22 18.62 -0.21
N ASP A 48 -18.23 19.48 -0.11
CA ASP A 48 -18.66 20.05 1.17
C ASP A 48 -19.36 18.95 1.99
N PRO A 49 -18.81 18.54 3.14
CA PRO A 49 -19.38 17.47 3.96
C PRO A 49 -20.73 17.84 4.59
N THR A 50 -21.14 19.11 4.52
CA THR A 50 -22.45 19.58 4.99
C THR A 50 -23.51 19.60 3.88
N ALA A 51 -23.12 19.31 2.64
CA ALA A 51 -24.05 19.20 1.54
C ALA A 51 -24.96 17.96 1.71
N PRO A 52 -26.24 18.06 1.30
CA PRO A 52 -27.22 17.00 1.54
C PRO A 52 -26.90 15.68 0.81
N ASP A 53 -26.20 15.74 -0.33
CA ASP A 53 -25.83 14.58 -1.15
C ASP A 53 -24.34 14.25 -1.03
N ALA A 54 -23.67 14.73 0.03
CA ALA A 54 -22.23 14.52 0.23
C ALA A 54 -21.88 13.05 0.46
N GLU A 55 -22.77 12.30 1.09
CA GLU A 55 -22.60 10.86 1.37
C GLU A 55 -22.68 10.05 0.08
N ASP A 56 -23.71 10.30 -0.74
CA ASP A 56 -23.91 9.62 -2.03
C ASP A 56 -22.81 9.96 -3.06
N ARG A 57 -22.06 11.04 -2.86
CA ARG A 57 -21.02 11.47 -3.82
C ARG A 57 -19.88 10.47 -3.95
N TYR A 58 -19.65 9.70 -2.90
CA TYR A 58 -18.59 8.70 -2.84
C TYR A 58 -19.12 7.27 -2.92
N ASP A 59 -20.37 7.09 -3.33
CA ASP A 59 -20.96 5.76 -3.47
C ASP A 59 -20.10 4.87 -4.39
N PRO A 60 -19.73 3.66 -3.94
CA PRO A 60 -18.89 2.77 -4.72
C PRO A 60 -19.66 2.23 -5.93
N LEU A 61 -19.02 2.33 -7.09
CA LEU A 61 -19.44 1.73 -8.34
C LEU A 61 -18.66 0.44 -8.59
N TYR A 62 -19.36 -0.62 -9.02
CA TYR A 62 -18.75 -1.91 -9.30
C TYR A 62 -18.60 -2.13 -10.81
N ALA A 63 -17.36 -2.32 -11.26
CA ALA A 63 -17.03 -2.58 -12.66
C ALA A 63 -16.40 -3.97 -12.83
N THR A 64 -16.74 -4.68 -13.91
CA THR A 64 -16.13 -5.99 -14.20
C THR A 64 -14.63 -5.84 -14.38
N ALA A 65 -13.83 -6.74 -13.81
CA ALA A 65 -12.37 -6.71 -13.92
C ALA A 65 -11.82 -7.60 -15.05
N GLU A 66 -12.66 -8.45 -15.65
CA GLU A 66 -12.26 -9.50 -16.58
C GLU A 66 -13.03 -9.42 -17.91
N GLY A 67 -12.57 -10.21 -18.90
CA GLY A 67 -13.22 -10.32 -20.22
C GLY A 67 -12.83 -9.21 -21.20
N TYR A 68 -11.69 -8.56 -20.95
CA TYR A 68 -11.09 -7.56 -21.84
C TYR A 68 -10.01 -8.20 -22.71
N GLU A 69 -9.84 -7.71 -23.93
CA GLU A 69 -8.86 -8.21 -24.89
C GLU A 69 -7.97 -7.06 -25.41
N GLY A 70 -6.75 -7.38 -25.83
CA GLY A 70 -5.79 -6.41 -26.38
C GLY A 70 -5.32 -5.39 -25.35
N ASP A 71 -5.01 -4.18 -25.83
CA ASP A 71 -4.43 -3.10 -25.01
C ASP A 71 -5.31 -2.72 -23.80
N LEU A 72 -6.64 -2.79 -23.96
CA LEU A 72 -7.58 -2.53 -22.88
C LEU A 72 -7.49 -3.61 -21.79
N GLY A 73 -7.31 -4.88 -22.17
CA GLY A 73 -7.12 -5.97 -21.22
C GLY A 73 -5.84 -5.79 -20.39
N GLU A 74 -4.73 -5.45 -21.05
CA GLU A 74 -3.47 -5.18 -20.36
C GLU A 74 -3.59 -3.99 -19.39
N ALA A 75 -4.28 -2.92 -19.81
CA ALA A 75 -4.50 -1.74 -18.97
C ALA A 75 -5.35 -2.06 -17.73
N VAL A 76 -6.46 -2.80 -17.91
CA VAL A 76 -7.34 -3.21 -16.80
C VAL A 76 -6.62 -4.17 -15.85
N ASP A 77 -5.83 -5.11 -16.36
CA ASP A 77 -5.05 -6.05 -15.53
C ASP A 77 -3.90 -5.37 -14.76
N ALA A 78 -3.39 -4.26 -15.28
CA ALA A 78 -2.37 -3.45 -14.61
C ALA A 78 -2.93 -2.59 -13.47
N LEU A 79 -4.26 -2.39 -13.37
CA LEU A 79 -4.86 -1.60 -12.30
C LEU A 79 -4.58 -2.19 -10.93
N ARG A 80 -4.32 -1.31 -9.97
CA ARG A 80 -4.06 -1.68 -8.57
C ARG A 80 -4.92 -0.82 -7.64
N PRO A 81 -5.29 -1.35 -6.46
CA PRO A 81 -5.90 -0.54 -5.40
C PRO A 81 -5.13 0.76 -5.14
N GLY A 82 -5.86 1.85 -5.01
CA GLY A 82 -5.41 3.23 -4.86
C GLY A 82 -5.27 4.01 -6.17
N PHE A 83 -5.14 3.34 -7.33
CA PHE A 83 -4.88 4.03 -8.60
C PHE A 83 -6.04 4.97 -8.92
N VAL A 84 -5.69 6.17 -9.41
CA VAL A 84 -6.64 7.13 -9.95
C VAL A 84 -6.59 7.04 -11.46
N VAL A 85 -7.73 6.81 -12.07
CA VAL A 85 -7.89 6.61 -13.51
C VAL A 85 -8.90 7.60 -14.08
N ASP A 86 -8.67 8.04 -15.31
CA ASP A 86 -9.72 8.62 -16.13
C ASP A 86 -10.31 7.46 -16.93
N ALA A 87 -11.61 7.21 -16.78
CA ALA A 87 -12.25 6.04 -17.38
C ALA A 87 -13.60 6.39 -18.00
N THR A 88 -13.95 5.61 -19.02
CA THR A 88 -15.31 5.56 -19.55
C THR A 88 -15.88 4.18 -19.29
N LEU A 89 -17.00 4.13 -18.58
CA LEU A 89 -17.72 2.91 -18.24
C LEU A 89 -18.98 2.80 -19.11
N ALA A 90 -19.25 1.62 -19.63
CA ALA A 90 -20.48 1.27 -20.31
C ALA A 90 -21.27 0.26 -19.48
N TRP A 91 -22.59 0.43 -19.40
CA TRP A 91 -23.47 -0.45 -18.64
C TRP A 91 -24.10 -1.49 -19.57
N THR A 92 -23.84 -2.76 -19.28
CA THR A 92 -24.39 -3.89 -20.03
C THR A 92 -24.96 -4.89 -19.03
N ASP A 93 -26.24 -5.22 -19.18
CA ASP A 93 -26.95 -6.19 -18.32
C ASP A 93 -26.80 -5.88 -16.81
N GLY A 94 -26.88 -4.60 -16.45
CA GLY A 94 -26.79 -4.13 -15.06
C GLY A 94 -25.38 -4.06 -14.49
N SER A 95 -24.35 -4.47 -15.24
CA SER A 95 -22.94 -4.40 -14.82
C SER A 95 -22.19 -3.31 -15.58
N ALA A 96 -21.34 -2.55 -14.88
CA ALA A 96 -20.44 -1.61 -15.52
C ALA A 96 -19.21 -2.33 -16.08
N ARG A 97 -18.73 -1.87 -17.24
CA ARG A 97 -17.53 -2.37 -17.91
C ARG A 97 -16.70 -1.21 -18.45
N PHE A 98 -15.38 -1.29 -18.32
CA PHE A 98 -14.47 -0.35 -18.97
C PHE A 98 -14.63 -0.39 -20.49
N ARG A 99 -14.83 0.80 -21.07
CA ARG A 99 -14.70 1.06 -22.49
C ARG A 99 -13.33 1.64 -22.82
N ASP A 100 -12.81 2.42 -21.89
CA ASP A 100 -11.51 3.10 -21.97
C ASP A 100 -11.03 3.38 -20.54
N VAL A 101 -9.72 3.31 -20.31
CA VAL A 101 -9.10 3.56 -19.00
C VAL A 101 -7.66 4.06 -19.17
N GLU A 102 -7.33 5.15 -18.49
CA GLU A 102 -5.99 5.72 -18.43
C GLU A 102 -5.61 5.99 -16.96
N VAL A 103 -4.43 5.54 -16.55
CA VAL A 103 -3.93 5.81 -15.19
C VAL A 103 -3.38 7.22 -15.11
N VAL A 104 -4.01 8.06 -14.29
CA VAL A 104 -3.60 9.46 -14.06
C VAL A 104 -2.64 9.56 -12.88
N ARG A 105 -2.91 8.81 -11.80
CA ARG A 105 -2.04 8.79 -10.60
C ARG A 105 -1.96 7.39 -10.02
N GLU A 106 -0.73 6.97 -9.73
CA GLU A 106 -0.44 5.66 -9.16
C GLU A 106 -0.37 5.70 -7.62
N THR A 107 -1.34 6.33 -6.98
CA THR A 107 -1.55 6.20 -5.53
C THR A 107 -1.82 4.72 -5.22
N ARG A 108 -1.31 4.18 -4.11
CA ARG A 108 -1.48 2.76 -3.77
C ARG A 108 -2.20 2.59 -2.46
N PHE A 109 -3.17 1.68 -2.43
CA PHE A 109 -3.83 1.25 -1.20
C PHE A 109 -3.28 -0.12 -0.78
N ARG A 110 -3.01 -0.26 0.51
CA ARG A 110 -2.55 -1.49 1.14
C ARG A 110 -3.44 -1.78 2.33
N PHE A 111 -4.05 -2.94 2.34
CA PHE A 111 -4.94 -3.38 3.41
C PHE A 111 -4.25 -4.48 4.20
N ALA A 112 -4.18 -4.31 5.51
CA ALA A 112 -3.60 -5.29 6.43
C ALA A 112 -4.58 -5.52 7.58
N ASP A 113 -4.97 -6.77 7.75
CA ASP A 113 -5.89 -7.19 8.79
C ASP A 113 -5.15 -7.96 9.87
N ASP A 114 -5.71 -7.94 11.08
CA ASP A 114 -5.21 -8.62 12.28
C ASP A 114 -3.72 -8.32 12.56
N VAL A 115 -3.29 -7.07 12.33
CA VAL A 115 -1.87 -6.72 12.44
C VAL A 115 -1.41 -6.70 13.89
N GLU A 116 -0.20 -7.21 14.11
CA GLU A 116 0.50 -7.11 15.38
C GLU A 116 1.36 -5.85 15.43
N GLY A 117 1.47 -5.24 16.61
CA GLY A 117 2.40 -4.14 16.84
C GLY A 117 2.04 -2.84 16.11
N MET A 118 1.07 -2.10 16.65
CA MET A 118 0.77 -0.75 16.15
C MET A 118 1.77 0.30 16.62
N PHE A 119 1.91 1.37 15.84
CA PHE A 119 2.69 2.56 16.23
C PHE A 119 2.26 3.06 17.60
N GLU A 120 3.22 3.36 18.47
CA GLU A 120 2.96 3.88 19.81
C GLU A 120 2.05 5.12 19.77
N ALA A 121 2.35 6.06 18.86
CA ALA A 121 1.53 7.24 18.64
C ALA A 121 0.06 6.91 18.29
N ALA A 122 -0.17 5.85 17.50
CA ALA A 122 -1.53 5.41 17.18
C ALA A 122 -2.27 4.91 18.43
N VAL A 123 -1.59 4.09 19.25
CA VAL A 123 -2.17 3.53 20.47
C VAL A 123 -2.43 4.62 21.52
N GLU A 124 -1.53 5.59 21.65
CA GLU A 124 -1.70 6.73 22.55
C GLU A 124 -2.87 7.61 22.13
N THR A 125 -2.95 7.99 20.85
CA THR A 125 -4.07 8.77 20.34
C THR A 125 -5.38 7.99 20.42
N TRP A 126 -5.37 6.68 20.18
CA TRP A 126 -6.54 5.84 20.39
C TRP A 126 -7.05 5.93 21.83
N ARG A 127 -6.18 5.75 22.82
CA ARG A 127 -6.54 5.85 24.25
C ARG A 127 -7.14 7.21 24.58
N GLN A 128 -6.59 8.27 23.99
CA GLN A 128 -7.11 9.62 24.15
C GLN A 128 -8.53 9.75 23.56
N ILE A 129 -8.75 9.43 22.28
CA ILE A 129 -10.07 9.60 21.66
C ILE A 129 -11.13 8.71 22.31
N ARG A 130 -10.77 7.50 22.76
CA ARG A 130 -11.64 6.62 23.55
C ARG A 130 -12.08 7.24 24.87
N ALA A 131 -11.18 7.97 25.53
CA ALA A 131 -11.47 8.65 26.79
C ALA A 131 -12.36 9.87 26.59
N GLU A 132 -12.21 10.58 25.47
CA GLU A 132 -13.00 11.76 25.08
C GLU A 132 -14.33 11.39 24.42
N GLY A 133 -14.49 10.12 23.99
CA GLY A 133 -15.67 9.65 23.27
C GLY A 133 -15.72 10.15 21.82
N GLU A 134 -14.57 10.52 21.25
CA GLU A 134 -14.48 10.97 19.87
C GLU A 134 -14.41 9.77 18.90
N PRO A 135 -15.15 9.81 17.79
CA PRO A 135 -15.18 8.70 16.84
C PRO A 135 -13.92 8.61 15.96
N VAL A 136 -13.18 9.72 15.81
CA VAL A 136 -12.03 9.84 14.92
C VAL A 136 -10.90 10.61 15.57
N GLY A 137 -9.68 10.10 15.46
CA GLY A 137 -8.44 10.79 15.84
C GLY A 137 -7.56 11.05 14.62
N SER A 138 -6.69 12.08 14.68
CA SER A 138 -5.72 12.34 13.61
C SER A 138 -4.36 12.80 14.15
N ILE A 139 -3.28 12.40 13.46
CA ILE A 139 -1.90 12.73 13.82
C ILE A 139 -1.10 12.97 12.54
N THR A 140 -0.34 14.07 12.48
CA THR A 140 0.68 14.25 11.44
C THR A 140 2.00 13.65 11.88
N THR A 141 2.54 12.72 11.10
CA THR A 141 3.86 12.12 11.34
C THR A 141 4.95 12.96 10.69
N ARG A 142 6.17 12.87 11.24
CA ARG A 142 7.34 13.64 10.80
C ARG A 142 8.55 12.74 10.59
N SER A 143 9.45 13.14 9.69
CA SER A 143 10.75 12.52 9.49
C SER A 143 11.71 12.86 10.66
N ASN A 144 12.91 12.28 10.63
CA ASN A 144 13.98 12.61 11.59
C ASN A 144 14.42 14.07 11.50
N ASP A 145 14.26 14.71 10.34
CA ASP A 145 14.55 16.12 10.13
C ASP A 145 13.40 17.04 10.57
N GLY A 146 12.27 16.46 11.00
CA GLY A 146 11.09 17.18 11.46
C GLY A 146 10.08 17.51 10.36
N ASP A 147 10.35 17.15 9.11
CA ASP A 147 9.46 17.40 7.98
C ASP A 147 8.23 16.48 8.00
N PRO A 148 7.01 16.99 7.77
CA PRO A 148 5.82 16.16 7.65
C PRO A 148 5.96 15.12 6.52
N ASN A 149 5.78 13.85 6.86
CA ASN A 149 5.92 12.72 5.93
C ASN A 149 4.66 11.84 5.79
N GLY A 150 3.67 12.03 6.66
CA GLY A 150 2.40 11.32 6.57
C GLY A 150 1.32 11.88 7.51
N ALA A 151 0.10 11.41 7.33
CA ALA A 151 -1.06 11.71 8.16
C ALA A 151 -1.78 10.41 8.54
N LEU A 152 -1.87 10.14 9.83
CA LEU A 152 -2.53 8.97 10.41
C LEU A 152 -3.92 9.38 10.92
N TYR A 153 -4.95 8.66 10.47
CA TYR A 153 -6.32 8.79 10.94
C TYR A 153 -6.73 7.50 11.64
N LEU A 154 -7.39 7.62 12.79
CA LEU A 154 -7.87 6.48 13.57
C LEU A 154 -9.39 6.54 13.63
N PHE A 155 -10.05 5.47 13.21
CA PHE A 155 -11.50 5.33 13.27
C PHE A 155 -11.85 4.29 14.32
N ALA A 156 -12.74 4.63 15.25
CA ALA A 156 -13.25 3.64 16.20
C ALA A 156 -14.02 2.54 15.44
N ASP A 157 -13.71 1.28 15.68
CA ASP A 157 -14.43 0.15 15.08
C ASP A 157 -15.49 -0.32 16.08
N ALA A 158 -16.74 0.12 15.86
CA ALA A 158 -17.82 -0.11 16.79
C ALA A 158 -18.32 -1.57 16.71
N PRO A 159 -18.84 -2.14 17.82
CA PRO A 159 -19.45 -3.46 17.78
C PRO A 159 -20.60 -3.52 16.76
N GLY A 160 -20.45 -4.36 15.73
CA GLY A 160 -21.45 -4.56 14.68
C GLY A 160 -21.24 -3.72 13.41
N SER A 161 -20.23 -2.84 13.38
CA SER A 161 -19.65 -2.34 12.14
C SER A 161 -18.39 -3.14 11.80
N ASP A 162 -17.98 -3.11 10.54
CA ASP A 162 -16.64 -3.52 10.14
C ASP A 162 -16.02 -2.34 9.38
N THR A 163 -15.44 -1.41 10.13
CA THR A 163 -14.84 -0.20 9.54
C THR A 163 -13.76 -0.53 8.52
N PHE A 164 -13.03 -1.64 8.72
CA PHE A 164 -11.97 -2.05 7.81
C PHE A 164 -12.55 -2.46 6.45
N ASP A 165 -13.59 -3.30 6.45
CA ASP A 165 -14.30 -3.70 5.24
C ASP A 165 -15.04 -2.52 4.60
N GLU A 166 -15.60 -1.61 5.40
CA GLU A 166 -16.25 -0.39 4.89
C GLU A 166 -15.28 0.51 4.11
N VAL A 167 -14.05 0.73 4.63
CA VAL A 167 -13.01 1.47 3.89
C VAL A 167 -12.58 0.72 2.64
N ARG A 168 -12.35 -0.59 2.76
CA ARG A 168 -11.93 -1.45 1.66
C ARG A 168 -12.94 -1.46 0.51
N THR A 169 -14.23 -1.49 0.83
CA THR A 169 -15.34 -1.50 -0.13
C THR A 169 -15.78 -0.10 -0.56
N GLY A 170 -15.11 0.96 -0.10
CA GLY A 170 -15.43 2.35 -0.43
C GLY A 170 -16.71 2.89 0.20
N ARG A 171 -17.37 2.11 1.09
CA ARG A 171 -18.53 2.60 1.86
C ARG A 171 -18.14 3.67 2.88
N LEU A 172 -16.94 3.56 3.46
CA LEU A 172 -16.35 4.64 4.23
C LEU A 172 -15.34 5.40 3.34
N PRO A 173 -15.68 6.61 2.87
CA PRO A 173 -14.84 7.33 1.92
C PRO A 173 -13.55 7.83 2.56
N ILE A 174 -12.43 7.56 1.90
CA ILE A 174 -11.09 8.04 2.31
C ILE A 174 -10.59 9.18 1.42
N GLU A 175 -11.37 9.50 0.38
CA GLU A 175 -11.16 10.59 -0.57
C GLU A 175 -10.98 11.93 0.14
N PRO A 176 -11.81 12.30 1.14
CA PRO A 176 -11.62 13.56 1.86
C PRO A 176 -10.30 13.62 2.65
N LEU A 177 -9.79 12.48 3.12
CA LEU A 177 -8.52 12.43 3.86
C LEU A 177 -7.34 12.67 2.91
N VAL A 178 -7.36 12.00 1.75
CA VAL A 178 -6.34 12.17 0.72
C VAL A 178 -6.40 13.58 0.12
N ALA A 179 -7.60 14.14 -0.10
CA ALA A 179 -7.79 15.50 -0.58
C ALA A 179 -7.19 16.52 0.41
N ARG A 180 -7.50 16.40 1.71
CA ARG A 180 -6.91 17.24 2.76
C ARG A 180 -5.39 17.18 2.77
N VAL A 181 -4.80 16.00 2.57
CA VAL A 181 -3.35 15.84 2.47
C VAL A 181 -2.81 16.59 1.26
N ASN A 182 -3.41 16.41 0.08
CA ASN A 182 -2.99 17.09 -1.14
C ASN A 182 -3.07 18.62 -1.02
N GLU A 183 -4.17 19.14 -0.46
CA GLU A 183 -4.32 20.58 -0.16
C GLU A 183 -3.25 21.08 0.79
N SER A 184 -2.94 20.33 1.85
CA SER A 184 -1.93 20.72 2.83
C SER A 184 -0.51 20.77 2.25
N ARG A 185 -0.26 20.00 1.19
CA ARG A 185 1.03 19.93 0.52
C ARG A 185 1.13 20.78 -0.75
N ASP A 186 0.01 21.31 -1.22
CA ASP A 186 -0.09 22.00 -2.51
C ASP A 186 0.42 21.13 -3.68
N ASP A 187 0.17 19.81 -3.60
CA ASP A 187 0.56 18.84 -4.63
C ASP A 187 -0.39 17.63 -4.67
N ASP A 188 -0.49 16.97 -5.83
CA ASP A 188 -1.36 15.80 -6.06
C ASP A 188 -0.57 14.53 -6.39
N GLY A 189 0.71 14.48 -5.99
CA GLY A 189 1.62 13.37 -6.25
C GLY A 189 1.14 12.01 -5.72
N PRO A 190 1.76 10.91 -6.18
CA PRO A 190 1.36 9.56 -5.80
C PRO A 190 1.55 9.35 -4.29
N ARG A 191 0.48 8.94 -3.62
CA ARG A 191 0.47 8.62 -2.18
C ARG A 191 0.53 7.11 -1.97
N GLU A 192 0.95 6.68 -0.79
CA GLU A 192 0.65 5.32 -0.33
C GLU A 192 -0.27 5.40 0.89
N VAL A 193 -1.40 4.72 0.84
CA VAL A 193 -2.38 4.67 1.93
C VAL A 193 -2.41 3.26 2.49
N PHE A 194 -2.11 3.15 3.77
CA PHE A 194 -2.18 1.89 4.52
C PHE A 194 -3.43 1.89 5.38
N VAL A 195 -4.26 0.87 5.23
CA VAL A 195 -5.42 0.64 6.06
C VAL A 195 -5.11 -0.58 6.91
N LEU A 196 -4.95 -0.37 8.21
CA LEU A 196 -4.44 -1.37 9.16
C LEU A 196 -5.50 -1.60 10.25
N ARG A 197 -5.95 -2.85 10.41
CA ARG A 197 -6.78 -3.29 11.54
C ARG A 197 -5.93 -4.09 12.53
N PRO A 198 -5.63 -3.56 13.72
CA PRO A 198 -4.84 -4.25 14.72
C PRO A 198 -5.62 -5.32 15.49
N ALA A 199 -4.96 -6.45 15.76
CA ALA A 199 -5.52 -7.55 16.53
C ALA A 199 -5.93 -7.16 17.96
N ALA A 200 -5.17 -6.23 18.56
CA ALA A 200 -5.26 -5.91 19.98
C ALA A 200 -6.15 -4.70 20.31
N HIS A 201 -6.67 -3.98 19.31
CA HIS A 201 -7.38 -2.72 19.52
C HIS A 201 -8.60 -2.57 18.60
N GLU A 202 -9.67 -1.97 19.12
CA GLU A 202 -10.94 -1.76 18.41
C GLU A 202 -10.93 -0.46 17.58
N PHE A 203 -9.94 -0.29 16.71
CA PHE A 203 -9.87 0.84 15.79
C PHE A 203 -9.26 0.42 14.44
N VAL A 204 -9.55 1.16 13.39
CA VAL A 204 -8.88 1.03 12.08
C VAL A 204 -8.00 2.25 11.84
N ALA A 205 -6.73 2.02 11.51
CA ALA A 205 -5.78 3.06 11.17
C ALA A 205 -5.71 3.26 9.64
N VAL A 206 -6.02 4.47 9.17
CA VAL A 206 -5.80 4.90 7.80
C VAL A 206 -4.60 5.83 7.77
N TYR A 207 -3.47 5.33 7.28
CA TYR A 207 -2.21 6.06 7.23
C TYR A 207 -1.89 6.52 5.81
N VAL A 208 -2.02 7.82 5.55
CA VAL A 208 -1.68 8.44 4.26
C VAL A 208 -0.23 8.92 4.28
N VAL A 209 0.64 8.21 3.59
CA VAL A 209 2.06 8.56 3.42
C VAL A 209 2.22 9.44 2.18
N PHE A 210 2.95 10.54 2.33
CA PHE A 210 3.02 11.61 1.33
C PHE A 210 3.85 11.27 0.11
N ASP A 211 4.91 10.49 0.32
CA ASP A 211 5.78 9.98 -0.73
C ASP A 211 5.69 8.44 -0.74
N ARG A 212 5.03 7.91 -1.77
CA ARG A 212 4.84 6.47 -1.98
C ARG A 212 6.17 5.71 -2.03
N ASP A 213 7.20 6.31 -2.61
CA ASP A 213 8.50 5.65 -2.81
C ASP A 213 9.52 6.06 -1.73
N GLY A 214 9.08 6.83 -0.74
CA GLY A 214 9.89 7.29 0.38
C GLY A 214 10.13 6.23 1.45
N VAL A 215 11.12 6.51 2.31
CA VAL A 215 11.57 5.60 3.40
C VAL A 215 10.42 5.18 4.31
N LEU A 216 9.53 6.10 4.67
CA LEU A 216 8.40 5.80 5.55
C LEU A 216 7.49 4.73 4.94
N ALA A 217 7.09 4.90 3.68
CA ALA A 217 6.22 3.97 2.99
C ALA A 217 6.86 2.57 2.91
N GLN A 218 8.16 2.52 2.65
CA GLN A 218 8.93 1.29 2.62
C GLN A 218 8.99 0.60 3.99
N THR A 219 9.27 1.33 5.07
CA THR A 219 9.29 0.80 6.44
C THR A 219 7.94 0.22 6.85
N VAL A 220 6.83 0.87 6.50
CA VAL A 220 5.48 0.35 6.79
C VAL A 220 5.22 -0.92 6.00
N ARG A 221 5.63 -0.98 4.73
CA ARG A 221 5.54 -2.20 3.92
C ARG A 221 6.29 -3.37 4.54
N ASP A 222 7.52 -3.15 5.02
CA ASP A 222 8.30 -4.21 5.67
C ASP A 222 7.69 -4.63 7.02
N THR A 223 7.26 -3.67 7.83
CA THR A 223 6.72 -3.94 9.19
C THR A 223 5.51 -4.86 9.16
N TYR A 224 4.66 -4.72 8.14
CA TYR A 224 3.40 -5.44 8.04
C TYR A 224 3.34 -6.39 6.83
N ASP A 225 4.48 -6.70 6.21
CA ASP A 225 4.60 -7.61 5.06
C ASP A 225 3.66 -7.27 3.87
N LEU A 226 3.50 -5.98 3.55
CA LEU A 226 2.51 -5.50 2.56
C LEU A 226 3.04 -5.40 1.12
N GLY A 227 4.09 -6.16 0.79
CA GLY A 227 4.69 -6.25 -0.54
C GLY A 227 6.19 -5.95 -0.56
N ALA A 228 6.72 -5.52 -1.71
CA ALA A 228 8.15 -5.21 -1.87
C ALA A 228 8.55 -4.01 -1.00
N GLY A 229 8.95 -4.27 0.24
CA GLY A 229 9.62 -3.33 1.13
C GLY A 229 11.15 -3.32 0.93
N LEU A 230 11.89 -2.75 1.86
CA LEU A 230 13.36 -2.62 1.88
C LEU A 230 14.05 -3.98 1.70
N ALA A 231 13.46 -5.05 2.22
CA ALA A 231 14.02 -6.40 2.11
C ALA A 231 14.10 -6.91 0.66
N ALA A 232 13.20 -6.50 -0.23
CA ALA A 232 13.20 -6.93 -1.62
C ALA A 232 14.37 -6.34 -2.45
N GLY A 233 14.97 -5.23 -1.99
CA GLY A 233 16.12 -4.60 -2.65
C GLY A 233 17.48 -5.22 -2.29
N LEU A 234 17.54 -6.00 -1.20
CA LEU A 234 18.78 -6.60 -0.71
C LEU A 234 19.04 -8.00 -1.29
N ASP A 235 17.99 -8.73 -1.70
CA ASP A 235 18.12 -10.08 -2.28
C ASP A 235 18.58 -10.06 -3.76
N ALA A 236 18.35 -8.94 -4.47
CA ALA A 236 18.80 -8.78 -5.86
C ALA A 236 20.32 -8.53 -6.01
N SER A 237 21.05 -8.29 -4.92
CA SER A 237 22.49 -7.95 -4.95
C SER A 237 23.42 -9.12 -4.60
N TYR A 238 22.89 -10.31 -4.32
CA TYR A 238 23.70 -11.52 -4.17
C TYR A 238 23.43 -12.46 -5.35
N PRO A 239 24.17 -12.33 -6.48
CA PRO A 239 24.24 -13.43 -7.42
C PRO A 239 24.83 -14.62 -6.66
N GLY A 240 24.02 -15.66 -6.48
CA GLY A 240 24.41 -16.90 -5.82
C GLY A 240 25.69 -17.45 -6.44
N GLY A 241 26.66 -17.78 -5.57
CA GLY A 241 27.81 -18.60 -5.93
C GLY A 241 27.33 -20.02 -6.20
N ASP A 242 26.80 -20.26 -7.39
CA ASP A 242 26.64 -21.58 -7.98
C ASP A 242 27.77 -21.74 -9.02
N ASP A 243 28.91 -22.24 -8.56
CA ASP A 243 29.96 -22.74 -9.45
C ASP A 243 30.28 -24.17 -9.04
N GLY A 244 29.45 -25.07 -9.58
CA GLY A 244 29.85 -26.29 -10.26
C GLY A 244 31.04 -27.06 -9.71
N ASP A 245 30.76 -27.97 -8.78
CA ASP A 245 31.62 -29.14 -8.54
C ASP A 245 31.59 -30.06 -9.76
N SER A 246 32.61 -29.97 -10.63
CA SER A 246 32.91 -31.03 -11.59
C SER A 246 34.38 -31.04 -12.03
N LEU A 247 35.14 -31.91 -11.36
CA LEU A 247 36.18 -32.79 -11.90
C LEU A 247 37.17 -32.21 -12.93
N VAL A 248 38.39 -31.92 -12.49
CA VAL A 248 39.59 -32.34 -13.22
C VAL A 248 40.63 -32.89 -12.24
N SER A 249 41.05 -34.11 -12.54
CA SER A 249 42.22 -34.77 -11.99
C SER A 249 43.41 -34.39 -12.87
N ASP A 250 44.51 -33.93 -12.28
CA ASP A 250 45.83 -34.17 -12.85
C ASP A 250 46.89 -34.24 -11.74
N ALA A 251 47.88 -35.06 -12.00
CA ALA A 251 48.76 -35.67 -11.04
C ALA A 251 50.05 -34.85 -10.81
N ALA A 252 50.74 -35.25 -9.74
CA ALA A 252 52.13 -35.00 -9.36
C ALA A 252 53.08 -34.44 -10.44
N ASP A 253 53.94 -33.47 -10.09
CA ASP A 253 55.36 -33.75 -9.82
C ASP A 253 56.15 -32.50 -9.33
N ASP A 254 57.14 -32.81 -8.49
CA ASP A 254 58.44 -32.16 -8.28
C ASP A 254 58.62 -30.83 -7.52
N ALA A 255 59.72 -30.81 -6.75
CA ALA A 255 60.06 -29.93 -5.64
C ALA A 255 61.06 -28.82 -6.05
N PRO A 256 62.02 -28.40 -5.19
CA PRO A 256 61.96 -27.15 -4.44
C PRO A 256 63.01 -26.11 -4.91
N GLY A 257 62.81 -24.83 -4.54
CA GLY A 257 63.78 -23.76 -4.82
C GLY A 257 63.88 -22.78 -3.66
N GLU A 258 64.98 -22.88 -2.91
CA GLU A 258 65.32 -22.05 -1.77
C GLU A 258 65.97 -20.69 -2.14
N SER A 259 65.82 -19.74 -1.20
CA SER A 259 66.68 -18.58 -0.91
C SER A 259 66.52 -17.33 -1.81
N ASN A 260 66.62 -16.08 -1.35
CA ASN A 260 67.20 -15.53 -0.12
C ASN A 260 66.84 -14.05 0.07
N GLY A 261 66.89 -13.54 1.31
CA GLY A 261 67.17 -12.13 1.66
C GLY A 261 65.97 -11.36 2.23
N SER A 262 65.86 -11.26 3.57
CA SER A 262 66.29 -10.10 4.39
C SER A 262 65.33 -8.91 4.24
N ASP A 263 64.69 -8.37 5.28
CA ASP A 263 65.28 -7.86 6.53
C ASP A 263 64.32 -7.93 7.73
N ASP A 264 64.93 -8.23 8.88
CA ASP A 264 64.61 -7.89 10.27
C ASP A 264 63.54 -6.80 10.55
N ASP A 265 62.45 -7.23 11.19
CA ASP A 265 61.89 -6.79 12.50
C ASP A 265 62.84 -5.95 13.42
N PRO A 266 62.43 -5.25 14.51
CA PRO A 266 61.16 -5.38 15.25
C PRO A 266 60.65 -4.12 16.04
N LEU A 267 59.61 -4.33 16.87
CA LEU A 267 59.26 -3.63 18.14
C LEU A 267 58.69 -2.19 18.03
N ASP A 268 57.74 -1.70 18.81
CA ASP A 268 57.11 -2.05 20.10
C ASP A 268 55.68 -1.46 20.03
N ASP A 269 54.63 -2.14 20.47
CA ASP A 269 54.14 -2.27 21.85
C ASP A 269 53.37 -1.03 22.37
N ASP A 270 52.18 -1.36 22.90
CA ASP A 270 51.43 -0.69 23.96
C ASP A 270 50.84 0.72 23.80
N ASP A 271 49.54 0.78 24.10
CA ASP A 271 48.84 1.70 25.03
C ASP A 271 47.47 2.05 24.43
N ASP A 272 46.42 1.31 24.77
CA ASP A 272 45.64 1.39 26.02
C ASP A 272 44.76 2.65 26.11
N PHE A 273 43.55 2.39 26.57
CA PHE A 273 42.48 3.26 27.02
C PHE A 273 42.69 4.79 27.01
N ASP A 274 41.67 5.52 26.53
CA ASP A 274 40.89 6.29 27.50
C ASP A 274 39.46 6.60 27.03
N ALA A 275 38.52 6.15 27.87
CA ALA A 275 37.15 6.60 27.90
C ALA A 275 37.05 7.79 28.86
N LEU A 276 36.26 8.79 28.47
CA LEU A 276 35.87 10.01 29.21
C LEU A 276 36.81 11.21 29.13
N ASP A 277 36.50 12.11 28.19
CA ASP A 277 36.52 13.56 28.46
C ASP A 277 35.44 14.24 27.60
N ARG A 278 34.30 14.60 28.20
CA ARG A 278 33.90 16.00 28.46
C ARG A 278 34.02 16.93 27.24
N LEU A 279 32.89 17.28 26.65
CA LEU A 279 32.20 18.55 26.94
C LEU A 279 30.76 18.52 26.43
#